data_AF-A0A7Y8IKI9-F1
#
_entry.id   AF-A0A7Y8IKI9-F1
#
_cell.length_a   1.000
_cell.length_b   1.000
_cell.length_c   1.000
_cell.angle_alpha   90.00
_cell.angle_beta   90.00
_cell.angle_gamma   90.00
#
_symmetry.space_group_name_H-M   'P 1'
#
loop_
_entity.id
_entity.type
_entity.pdbx_description
1 polymer ?
#
loop_
_entity_poly.entity_id
_entity_poly.type
_entity_poly.pdbx_seq_one_letter_code
_entity_poly.pdbx_strand_id
1 'polypeptide(L)'
;MHRTTECFWRCFENLPEPVQKISKKNFELLKNDPSHPSLHFKKVGTFWSIRAGMNYRGLAVEDGSDFIWIWIGTYDEYERMIKEEG
;
A
#
# COMPACT_ATOMS: atom_id res chain seq x y z
N MET A 1 0.71 -6.98 -13.25
CA MET A 1 -0.68 -6.99 -12.69
C MET A 1 -0.62 -6.70 -11.19
N HIS A 2 -1.69 -6.15 -10.59
CA HIS A 2 -1.75 -5.92 -9.14
C HIS A 2 -2.68 -6.96 -8.49
N ARG A 3 -2.18 -7.70 -7.49
CA ARG A 3 -2.92 -8.72 -6.74
C ARG A 3 -3.00 -8.31 -5.28
N THR A 4 -4.08 -8.71 -4.60
CA THR A 4 -4.29 -8.43 -3.17
C THR A 4 -4.43 -9.74 -2.42
N THR A 5 -3.84 -9.83 -1.23
CA THR A 5 -3.99 -10.99 -0.34
C THR A 5 -5.16 -10.85 0.63
N GLU A 6 -5.59 -11.94 1.26
CA GLU A 6 -6.62 -11.90 2.32
C GLU A 6 -6.17 -11.06 3.52
N CYS A 7 -4.89 -11.11 3.89
CA CYS A 7 -4.33 -10.28 4.96
C CYS A 7 -4.50 -8.79 4.64
N PHE A 8 -4.26 -8.39 3.39
CA PHE A 8 -4.49 -7.03 2.94
C PHE A 8 -5.95 -6.61 3.11
N TRP A 9 -6.90 -7.47 2.70
CA TRP A 9 -8.33 -7.18 2.85
C TRP A 9 -8.74 -7.04 4.32
N ARG A 10 -8.23 -7.90 5.19
CA ARG A 10 -8.49 -7.82 6.63
C ARG A 10 -7.96 -6.51 7.23
N CYS A 11 -6.77 -6.06 6.84
CA CYS A 11 -6.25 -4.76 7.24
C CYS A 11 -7.09 -3.62 6.68
N PHE A 12 -7.49 -3.70 5.41
CA PHE A 12 -8.30 -2.71 4.72
C PHE A 12 -9.68 -2.53 5.36
N GLU A 13 -10.35 -3.62 5.71
CA GLU A 13 -11.68 -3.61 6.35
C GLU A 13 -11.65 -3.00 7.75
N ASN A 14 -10.53 -3.14 8.46
CA ASN A 14 -10.33 -2.50 9.76
C ASN A 14 -10.10 -0.97 9.66
N LEU A 15 -9.85 -0.44 8.47
CA LEU A 15 -9.66 1.01 8.28
C LEU A 15 -11.00 1.75 8.33
N PRO A 16 -11.01 3.01 8.80
CA PRO A 16 -12.20 3.86 8.71
C PRO A 16 -12.70 4.01 7.27
N GLU A 17 -14.02 4.05 7.06
CA GLU A 17 -14.62 4.18 5.71
C GLU A 17 -14.04 5.32 4.84
N PRO A 18 -13.74 6.52 5.36
CA PRO A 18 -13.14 7.58 4.55
C PRO A 18 -11.78 7.16 3.96
N VAL A 19 -11.00 6.41 4.73
CA VAL A 19 -9.68 5.92 4.35
C VAL A 19 -9.80 4.82 3.32
N GLN A 20 -10.77 3.91 3.48
CA GLN A 20 -11.07 2.89 2.49
C GLN A 20 -11.38 3.51 1.12
N LYS A 21 -12.18 4.59 1.09
CA LYS A 21 -12.51 5.32 -0.15
C LYS A 21 -11.28 5.98 -0.78
N ILE A 22 -10.44 6.65 0.01
CA ILE A 22 -9.21 7.29 -0.49
C ILE A 22 -8.23 6.24 -1.01
N SER A 23 -8.07 5.14 -0.27
CA SER A 23 -7.22 4.03 -0.66
C SER A 23 -7.67 3.47 -2.01
N LYS A 24 -8.96 3.14 -2.18
CA LYS A 24 -9.50 2.68 -3.46
C LYS A 24 -9.18 3.64 -4.61
N LYS A 25 -9.38 4.94 -4.43
CA LYS A 25 -9.02 5.95 -5.46
C LYS A 25 -7.53 5.95 -5.81
N ASN A 26 -6.65 5.85 -4.81
CA ASN A 26 -5.21 5.81 -5.05
C ASN A 26 -4.77 4.51 -5.74
N PHE A 27 -5.41 3.39 -5.42
CA PHE A 27 -5.18 2.11 -6.09
C PHE A 27 -5.69 2.12 -7.54
N GLU A 28 -6.82 2.77 -7.82
CA GLU A 28 -7.29 3.01 -9.19
C GLU A 28 -6.34 3.93 -9.95
N LEU A 29 -5.84 4.99 -9.30
CA LEU A 29 -4.83 5.87 -9.88
C LEU A 29 -3.55 5.11 -10.19
N LEU A 30 -3.09 4.23 -9.30
CA LEU A 30 -1.91 3.39 -9.53
C LEU A 30 -2.06 2.51 -10.79
N LYS A 31 -3.25 1.93 -11.02
CA LYS A 31 -3.50 1.12 -12.21
C LYS A 31 -3.46 1.93 -13.50
N ASN A 32 -3.82 3.21 -13.45
CA ASN A 32 -3.85 4.11 -14.60
C ASN A 32 -2.50 4.80 -14.83
N ASP A 33 -1.87 5.28 -13.76
CA ASP A 33 -0.58 5.96 -13.75
C ASP A 33 0.23 5.53 -12.51
N PRO A 34 1.03 4.46 -12.63
CA PRO A 34 1.86 3.99 -11.53
C PRO A 34 3.02 4.94 -11.19
N SER A 35 3.36 5.88 -12.09
CA SER A 35 4.44 6.86 -11.89
C SER A 35 3.95 8.17 -11.30
N HIS A 36 2.67 8.25 -10.92
CA HIS A 36 2.09 9.48 -10.43
C HIS A 36 2.76 9.92 -9.11
N PRO A 37 3.29 11.16 -9.02
CA PRO A 37 4.11 11.60 -7.88
C PRO A 37 3.35 11.62 -6.55
N SER A 38 2.01 11.78 -6.57
CA SER A 38 1.19 11.76 -5.35
C SER A 38 1.15 10.39 -4.65
N LEU A 39 1.33 9.30 -5.41
CA LEU A 39 1.30 7.94 -4.88
C LEU A 39 2.57 7.62 -4.11
N HIS A 40 3.69 8.29 -4.43
CA HIS A 40 5.02 7.99 -3.91
C HIS A 40 5.32 6.48 -3.94
N PHE A 41 4.98 5.84 -5.07
CA PHE A 41 5.20 4.42 -5.24
C PHE A 41 6.70 4.16 -5.37
N LYS A 42 7.30 3.56 -4.34
CA LYS A 42 8.74 3.34 -4.27
C LYS A 42 9.08 2.04 -3.55
N LYS A 43 10.22 1.45 -3.90
CA LYS A 43 10.79 0.31 -3.18
C LYS A 43 11.40 0.75 -1.85
N VAL A 44 11.09 0.02 -0.79
CA VAL A 44 11.58 0.20 0.58
C VAL A 44 12.01 -1.18 1.09
N GLY A 45 13.31 -1.46 1.00
CA GLY A 45 13.85 -2.79 1.27
C GLY A 45 13.39 -3.82 0.24
N THR A 46 12.79 -4.90 0.73
CA THR A 46 12.18 -5.98 -0.07
C THR A 46 10.76 -5.64 -0.53
N PHE A 47 10.12 -4.66 0.11
CA PHE A 47 8.74 -4.26 -0.16
C PHE A 47 8.65 -3.02 -1.04
N TRP A 48 7.47 -2.79 -1.59
CA TRP A 48 7.06 -1.59 -2.31
C TRP A 48 6.02 -0.84 -1.49
N SER A 49 6.25 0.44 -1.24
CA SER A 49 5.35 1.30 -0.47
C SER A 49 4.55 2.22 -1.39
N ILE A 50 3.27 2.42 -1.07
CA ILE A 50 2.41 3.44 -1.68
C ILE A 50 1.72 4.29 -0.62
N ARG A 51 1.42 5.53 -0.98
CA ARG A 51 0.54 6.40 -0.23
C ARG A 51 -0.93 6.05 -0.51
N ALA A 52 -1.60 5.48 0.50
CA ALA A 52 -3.03 5.16 0.45
C ALA A 52 -3.92 6.25 1.09
N GLY A 53 -3.32 7.36 1.52
CA GLY A 53 -3.97 8.53 2.11
C GLY A 53 -2.93 9.42 2.80
N MET A 54 -3.36 10.50 3.45
CA MET A 54 -2.41 11.43 4.10
C MET A 54 -1.51 10.69 5.11
N ASN A 55 -2.14 9.92 6.01
CA ASN A 55 -1.49 9.18 7.08
C ASN A 55 -1.55 7.65 6.91
N TYR A 56 -1.85 7.16 5.71
CA TYR A 56 -1.97 5.72 5.43
C TYR A 56 -0.99 5.29 4.35
N ARG A 57 -0.46 4.09 4.51
CA ARG A 57 0.50 3.47 3.60
C ARG A 57 0.07 2.04 3.28
N GLY A 58 0.32 1.63 2.04
CA GLY A 58 0.19 0.24 1.62
C GLY A 58 1.57 -0.35 1.36
N LEU A 59 1.72 -1.64 1.60
CA LEU A 59 2.91 -2.42 1.28
C LEU A 59 2.56 -3.54 0.29
N ALA A 60 3.39 -3.67 -0.73
CA ALA A 60 3.35 -4.74 -1.71
C ALA A 60 4.70 -5.45 -1.79
N VAL A 61 4.67 -6.70 -2.22
CA VAL A 61 5.85 -7.46 -2.63
C VAL A 61 5.86 -7.52 -4.15
N GLU A 62 7.05 -7.37 -4.73
CA GLU A 62 7.28 -7.57 -6.15
C GLU A 62 7.49 -9.06 -6.42
N ASP A 63 6.63 -9.64 -7.26
CA ASP A 63 6.68 -11.03 -7.68
C ASP A 63 6.84 -11.07 -9.20
N GLY A 64 8.09 -11.01 -9.66
CA GLY A 64 8.43 -10.89 -11.08
C GLY A 64 7.93 -9.58 -11.69
N SER A 65 6.88 -9.66 -12.51
CA SER A 65 6.23 -8.49 -13.14
C SER A 65 4.93 -8.07 -12.43
N ASP A 66 4.57 -8.73 -11.34
CA ASP A 66 3.36 -8.48 -10.56
C ASP A 66 3.68 -7.83 -9.20
N PHE A 67 2.70 -7.10 -8.67
CA PHE A 67 2.76 -6.52 -7.33
C PHE A 67 1.68 -7.15 -6.46
N ILE A 68 2.07 -7.80 -5.38
CA ILE A 68 1.19 -8.46 -4.43
C ILE A 68 1.07 -7.61 -3.17
N TRP A 69 -0.10 -7.00 -2.98
CA TRP A 69 -0.43 -6.20 -1.80
C TRP A 69 -0.68 -7.10 -0.59
N ILE A 70 0.12 -6.90 0.45
CA ILE A 70 0.11 -7.73 1.66
C ILE A 70 -0.40 -6.99 2.88
N TRP A 71 -0.29 -5.66 2.90
CA TRP A 71 -0.62 -4.86 4.07
C TRP A 71 -1.06 -3.43 3.70
N ILE A 72 -1.92 -2.85 4.54
CA ILE A 72 -2.31 -1.45 4.48
C ILE A 72 -2.63 -0.97 5.90
N GLY A 73 -2.16 0.21 6.26
CA GLY A 73 -2.38 0.71 7.62
C GLY A 73 -1.86 2.13 7.80
N THR A 74 -1.77 2.52 9.05
CA THR A 74 -1.34 3.87 9.43
C THR A 74 0.16 4.07 9.20
N TYR A 75 0.58 5.33 9.09
CA TYR A 75 1.99 5.67 8.99
C TYR A 75 2.78 5.15 10.21
N ASP A 76 2.19 5.17 11.40
CA ASP A 76 2.84 4.71 12.63
C ASP A 76 3.14 3.21 12.60
N GLU A 77 2.18 2.39 12.16
CA GLU A 77 2.39 0.95 11.98
C GLU A 77 3.41 0.66 10.86
N TYR A 78 3.33 1.41 9.76
CA TYR A 78 4.31 1.34 8.68
C TYR A 78 5.72 1.63 9.20
N GLU A 79 5.89 2.67 10.03
CA GLU A 79 7.19 3.01 10.57
C GLU A 79 7.77 1.92 11.47
N ARG A 80 6.90 1.24 12.24
CA ARG A 80 7.31 0.08 13.05
C ARG A 80 7.76 -1.09 12.18
N MET A 81 6.99 -1.42 11.14
CA MET A 81 7.32 -2.50 10.21
C MET A 81 8.65 -2.26 9.49
N ILE A 82 8.88 -1.04 9.01
CA ILE A 82 10.13 -0.71 8.31
C ILE A 82 11.33 -0.64 9.27
N LYS A 83 11.12 -0.28 10.54
CA LYS A 83 12.18 -0.30 11.56
C LYS A 83 12.60 -1.71 11.97
N GLU A 84 11.71 -2.69 11.89
CA GLU A 84 12.00 -4.10 12.23
C GLU A 84 12.69 -4.86 11.07
N GLU A 85 12.53 -4.40 9.83
CA GLU A 85 13.18 -4.95 8.64
C GLU A 85 14.60 -4.39 8.37
N GLY A 86 15.10 -3.48 9.20
CA GLY A 86 16.43 -2.85 9.09
C GLY A 86 17.35 -3.17 10.24
#